data_AF-A0A2K3M8H9-F1
#
_entry.id   AF-A0A2K3M8H9-F1
#
_cell.length_a   1.000
_cell.length_b   1.000
_cell.length_c   1.000
_cell.angle_alpha   90.00
_cell.angle_beta   90.00
_cell.angle_gamma   90.00
#
_symmetry.space_group_name_H-M   'P 1'
#
loop_
_entity.id
_entity.type
_entity.pdbx_description
1 polymer ?
#
loop_
_entity_poly.entity_id
_entity_poly.type
_entity_poly.pdbx_seq_one_letter_code
_entity_poly.pdbx_strand_id
1 'polypeptide(L)'
;EEELIDGKVDWRGRTAVRHKHGGMKVSLLVLGTFAFENMATLSLAVNLVSYFIGVMHFDLAGAANMVTNFAGVSYLLSIVVAVIADTWIGRYKSVIISGFFEFLAPPLG
;
A
#
# COMPACT_ATOMS: atom_id res chain seq x y z
N GLU A 1 -2.26 -19.43 -31.14
CA GLU A 1 -0.83 -19.09 -31.00
C GLU A 1 -0.61 -18.42 -29.65
N GLU A 2 0.36 -18.88 -28.88
CA GLU A 2 0.80 -18.22 -27.65
C GLU A 2 1.67 -17.02 -28.02
N GLU A 3 1.09 -15.81 -28.03
CA GLU A 3 1.87 -14.57 -28.12
C GLU A 3 2.72 -14.40 -26.84
N LEU A 4 3.96 -14.86 -26.92
CA LEU A 4 5.02 -14.54 -25.98
C LEU A 4 5.45 -13.09 -26.25
N ILE A 5 5.35 -12.22 -25.24
CA ILE A 5 5.84 -10.85 -25.34
C ILE A 5 7.36 -10.92 -25.16
N ASP A 6 8.10 -10.74 -26.25
CA ASP A 6 9.55 -10.75 -26.23
C ASP A 6 10.07 -9.61 -25.34
N GLY A 7 10.94 -9.95 -24.37
CA GLY A 7 11.59 -9.00 -23.47
C GLY A 7 10.95 -8.75 -22.10
N LYS A 8 9.81 -9.34 -21.74
CA LYS A 8 9.27 -9.28 -20.35
C LYS A 8 9.47 -10.60 -19.60
N VAL A 9 10.34 -10.57 -18.58
CA VAL A 9 10.61 -11.69 -17.68
C VAL A 9 9.86 -11.52 -16.36
N ASP A 10 9.25 -12.61 -15.89
CA ASP A 10 8.63 -12.71 -14.56
C ASP A 10 9.69 -12.58 -13.44
N TRP A 11 9.30 -12.33 -12.19
CA TRP A 11 10.19 -12.30 -11.01
C TRP A 11 10.92 -13.64 -10.73
N ARG A 12 10.63 -14.68 -11.53
CA ARG A 12 11.29 -16.00 -11.56
C ARG A 12 12.08 -16.27 -12.84
N GLY A 13 12.31 -15.28 -13.71
CA GLY A 13 13.14 -15.42 -14.91
C GLY A 13 12.54 -16.24 -16.05
N ARG A 14 11.21 -16.41 -16.09
CA ARG A 14 10.50 -17.09 -17.19
C ARG A 14 9.81 -16.06 -18.09
N THR A 15 9.67 -16.37 -19.37
CA THR A 15 8.97 -15.54 -20.36
C THR A 15 7.51 -15.33 -19.95
N ALA A 16 7.09 -14.07 -19.86
CA ALA A 16 5.75 -13.70 -19.41
C ALA A 16 4.69 -14.05 -20.47
N VAL A 17 3.85 -15.04 -20.18
CA VAL A 17 2.65 -15.36 -20.97
C VAL A 17 1.54 -14.35 -20.69
N ARG A 18 1.13 -13.62 -21.74
CA ARG A 18 0.13 -12.52 -21.74
C ARG A 18 -1.23 -12.91 -21.12
N HIS A 19 -1.61 -14.18 -21.19
CA HIS A 19 -2.90 -14.67 -20.66
C HIS A 19 -2.84 -15.12 -19.19
N LYS A 20 -1.65 -15.27 -18.58
CA LYS A 20 -1.49 -15.83 -17.23
C LYS A 20 -0.90 -14.85 -16.22
N HIS A 21 -0.11 -13.87 -16.67
CA HIS A 21 0.53 -12.87 -15.80
C HIS A 21 -0.01 -11.47 -16.13
N GLY A 22 -0.92 -10.98 -15.30
CA GLY A 22 -1.54 -9.65 -15.44
C GLY A 22 -2.94 -9.69 -16.07
N GLY A 23 -3.85 -10.46 -15.47
CA GLY A 23 -5.25 -10.52 -15.92
C GLY A 23 -6.01 -9.22 -15.62
N MET A 24 -6.99 -8.89 -16.48
CA MET A 24 -7.94 -7.77 -16.35
C MET A 24 -8.46 -7.57 -14.92
N LYS A 25 -8.66 -8.68 -14.17
CA LYS A 25 -9.12 -8.67 -12.78
C LYS A 25 -8.14 -7.97 -11.81
N VAL A 26 -6.83 -8.18 -11.96
CA VAL A 26 -5.83 -7.53 -11.10
C VAL A 26 -5.79 -6.04 -11.39
N SER A 27 -5.82 -5.66 -12.67
CA SER A 27 -5.91 -4.25 -13.08
C SER A 27 -7.18 -3.58 -12.51
N LEU A 28 -8.33 -4.25 -12.60
CA LEU A 28 -9.59 -3.78 -12.02
C LEU A 28 -9.51 -3.63 -10.50
N LEU A 29 -8.86 -4.54 -9.78
CA LEU A 29 -8.68 -4.42 -8.33
C LEU A 29 -7.78 -3.24 -7.96
N VAL A 30 -6.69 -3.02 -8.69
CA VAL A 30 -5.81 -1.87 -8.48
C VAL A 30 -6.57 -0.57 -8.76
N LEU A 31 -7.30 -0.50 -9.87
CA LEU A 31 -8.08 0.67 -10.25
C LEU A 31 -9.21 0.95 -9.25
N GLY A 32 -9.91 -0.09 -8.79
CA GLY A 32 -10.91 0.02 -7.74
C GLY A 32 -10.32 0.56 -6.44
N THR A 33 -9.17 0.02 -6.01
CA THR A 33 -8.48 0.48 -4.80
C THR A 33 -8.07 1.96 -4.92
N PHE A 34 -7.53 2.35 -6.07
CA PHE A 34 -7.17 3.74 -6.36
C PHE A 34 -8.40 4.67 -6.32
N ALA A 35 -9.53 4.24 -6.88
CA ALA A 35 -10.78 5.00 -6.82
C ALA A 35 -11.29 5.17 -5.37
N PHE A 36 -11.23 4.11 -4.57
CA PHE A 36 -11.61 4.16 -3.16
C PHE A 36 -10.70 5.09 -2.34
N GLU A 37 -9.38 5.07 -2.58
CA GLU A 37 -8.43 5.94 -1.90
C GLU A 37 -8.70 7.43 -2.19
N ASN A 38 -8.95 7.77 -3.46
CA ASN A 38 -9.32 9.13 -3.87
C ASN A 38 -10.66 9.56 -3.25
N MET A 39 -11.67 8.70 -3.27
CA MET A 39 -12.98 8.99 -2.68
C MET A 39 -12.89 9.21 -1.16
N ALA A 40 -12.12 8.37 -0.46
CA ALA A 40 -11.89 8.51 0.99
C ALA A 40 -11.17 9.82 1.32
N THR A 41 -10.16 10.18 0.53
CA THR A 41 -9.40 11.43 0.70
C THR A 41 -10.29 12.66 0.53
N LEU A 42 -11.12 12.69 -0.52
CA LEU A 42 -12.07 13.79 -0.76
C LEU A 42 -13.14 13.87 0.35
N SER A 43 -13.68 12.72 0.77
CA SER A 43 -14.68 12.66 1.84
C SER A 43 -14.12 13.16 3.18
N LEU A 44 -12.89 12.77 3.50
CA LEU A 44 -12.19 13.22 4.71
C LEU A 44 -11.93 14.73 4.66
N ALA A 45 -11.48 15.26 3.52
CA ALA A 45 -11.23 16.70 3.36
C ALA A 45 -12.52 17.52 3.53
N VAL A 46 -13.61 17.12 2.89
CA VAL A 46 -14.91 17.82 3.00
C VAL A 46 -15.45 17.76 4.42
N ASN A 47 -15.36 16.60 5.09
CA ASN A 47 -15.82 16.43 6.47
C ASN A 47 -15.01 17.30 7.44
N LEU A 48 -13.68 17.28 7.36
CA LEU A 48 -12.81 18.10 8.20
C LEU A 48 -13.07 19.60 7.99
N VAL A 49 -13.11 20.08 6.75
CA VAL A 49 -13.34 21.50 6.44
C VAL A 49 -14.72 21.94 6.95
N SER A 50 -15.77 21.15 6.69
CA SER A 50 -17.12 21.46 7.17
C SER A 50 -17.21 21.43 8.70
N TYR A 51 -16.52 20.50 9.35
CA TYR A 51 -16.46 20.39 10.81
C TYR A 51 -15.73 21.59 11.44
N PHE A 52 -14.60 22.00 10.88
CA PHE A 52 -13.85 23.15 11.38
C PHE A 52 -14.60 24.47 11.21
N ILE A 53 -15.29 24.65 10.08
CA ILE A 53 -16.09 25.85 9.80
C ILE A 53 -17.37 25.86 10.66
N GLY A 54 -18.09 24.75 10.73
CA GLY A 54 -19.41 24.71 11.35
C GLY A 54 -19.43 24.46 12.86
N VAL A 55 -18.57 23.58 13.38
CA VAL A 55 -18.58 23.15 14.78
C VAL A 55 -17.52 23.87 15.60
N MET A 56 -16.30 23.94 15.06
CA MET A 56 -15.14 24.49 15.78
C MET A 56 -15.02 26.02 15.70
N HIS A 57 -15.82 26.68 14.84
CA HIS A 57 -15.78 28.12 14.57
C HIS A 57 -14.35 28.63 14.26
N PHE A 58 -13.53 27.80 13.61
CA PHE A 58 -12.20 28.22 13.20
C PHE A 58 -12.30 29.11 11.96
N ASP A 59 -11.43 30.13 11.89
CA ASP A 59 -11.25 30.88 10.65
C ASP A 59 -10.77 29.95 9.52
N LEU A 60 -11.18 30.23 8.28
CA LEU A 60 -10.93 29.37 7.12
C LEU A 60 -9.43 29.06 6.97
N ALA A 61 -8.57 30.03 7.31
CA ALA A 61 -7.12 29.87 7.31
C ALA A 61 -6.62 28.85 8.34
N GLY A 62 -7.21 28.80 9.54
CA GLY A 62 -6.84 27.84 10.59
C GLY A 62 -7.23 26.41 10.23
N ALA A 63 -8.43 26.24 9.67
CA ALA A 63 -8.92 24.95 9.18
C ALA A 63 -8.03 24.40 8.05
N ALA A 64 -7.70 25.24 7.07
CA ALA A 64 -6.82 24.87 5.96
C ALA A 64 -5.44 24.43 6.45
N ASN A 65 -4.83 25.17 7.38
CA ASN A 65 -3.52 24.83 7.95
C ASN A 65 -3.53 23.47 8.66
N MET A 66 -4.59 23.15 9.41
CA MET A 66 -4.69 21.85 10.08
C MET A 66 -4.84 20.70 9.09
N VAL A 67 -5.66 20.87 8.04
CA VAL A 67 -5.79 19.88 6.96
C VAL A 67 -4.46 19.68 6.21
N THR A 68 -3.75 20.77 5.89
CA THR A 68 -2.43 20.70 5.23
C THR A 68 -1.39 19.99 6.10
N ASN A 69 -1.34 20.29 7.40
CA ASN A 69 -0.44 19.60 8.32
C ASN A 69 -0.77 18.11 8.42
N PHE A 70 -2.05 17.75 8.49
CA PHE A 70 -2.49 16.34 8.52
C PHE A 70 -2.11 15.59 7.22
N ALA A 71 -2.31 16.22 6.06
CA ALA A 71 -1.88 15.68 4.78
C ALA A 71 -0.35 15.48 4.74
N GLY A 72 0.42 16.48 5.22
CA GLY A 72 1.88 16.41 5.30
C GLY A 72 2.38 15.25 6.18
N VAL A 73 1.78 15.06 7.36
CA VAL A 73 2.10 13.93 8.25
C VAL A 73 1.74 12.60 7.59
N SER A 74 0.60 12.51 6.90
CA SER A 74 0.19 11.30 6.18
C SER A 74 1.22 10.90 5.11
N TYR A 75 1.78 11.85 4.36
CA TYR A 75 2.83 11.57 3.37
C TYR A 75 4.14 11.09 4.02
N LEU A 76 4.57 11.72 5.11
CA LEU A 76 5.75 11.28 5.86
C LEU A 76 5.56 9.88 6.43
N LEU A 77 4.37 9.59 6.97
CA LEU A 77 4.02 8.28 7.48
C LEU A 77 4.04 7.22 6.38
N SER A 78 3.58 7.55 5.16
CA SER A 78 3.64 6.63 4.01
C SER A 78 5.08 6.20 3.69
N ILE A 79 6.06 7.11 3.76
CA ILE A 79 7.49 6.79 3.60
C ILE A 79 7.95 5.84 4.70
N VAL A 80 7.58 6.11 5.96
CA VAL A 80 7.92 5.24 7.10
C VAL A 80 7.33 3.85 6.91
N VAL A 81 6.05 3.76 6.52
CA VAL A 81 5.38 2.48 6.23
C VAL A 81 6.06 1.74 5.09
N ALA A 82 6.47 2.41 4.02
CA ALA A 82 7.19 1.79 2.91
C ALA A 82 8.54 1.19 3.36
N VAL A 83 9.33 1.94 4.14
CA VAL A 83 10.60 1.45 4.70
C VAL A 83 10.39 0.25 5.62
N ILE A 84 9.37 0.32 6.48
CA ILE A 84 8.99 -0.81 7.35
C ILE A 84 8.53 -2.00 6.49
N ALA A 85 7.72 -1.79 5.46
CA ALA A 85 7.22 -2.84 4.59
C ALA A 85 8.37 -3.54 3.86
N ASP A 86 9.33 -2.81 3.30
CA ASP A 86 10.49 -3.40 2.61
C ASP A 86 11.38 -4.18 3.58
N THR A 87 11.61 -3.62 4.77
CA THR A 87 12.42 -4.27 5.81
C THR A 87 11.72 -5.50 6.38
N TRP A 88 10.43 -5.41 6.69
CA TRP A 88 9.66 -6.48 7.31
C TRP A 88 9.19 -7.52 6.31
N ILE A 89 8.72 -7.23 5.10
CA ILE A 89 8.29 -8.29 4.17
C ILE A 89 9.45 -9.21 3.77
N GLY A 90 10.67 -8.68 3.65
CA GLY A 90 11.88 -9.48 3.46
C GLY A 90 12.32 -10.20 4.74
N ARG A 91 12.38 -9.49 5.88
CA ARG A 91 12.91 -10.02 7.15
C ARG A 91 11.92 -10.91 7.90
N TYR A 92 10.63 -10.60 7.92
CA TYR A 92 9.54 -11.41 8.46
C TYR A 92 9.49 -12.78 7.80
N LYS A 93 9.65 -12.85 6.47
CA LYS A 93 9.73 -14.14 5.79
C LYS A 93 10.95 -14.95 6.23
N SER A 94 12.12 -14.32 6.38
CA SER A 94 13.33 -15.00 6.88
C SER A 94 13.21 -15.43 8.35
N VAL A 95 12.65 -14.58 9.22
CA VAL A 95 12.45 -14.87 10.65
C VAL A 95 11.41 -15.97 10.85
N ILE A 96 10.31 -15.96 10.10
CA ILE A 96 9.32 -17.04 10.14
C ILE A 96 9.95 -18.35 9.68
N ILE A 97 10.70 -18.35 8.57
CA ILE A 97 11.35 -19.58 8.09
C ILE A 97 12.35 -20.10 9.13
N SER A 98 13.18 -19.23 9.71
CA SER A 98 14.11 -19.60 10.78
C SER A 98 13.37 -20.15 12.00
N GLY A 99 12.30 -19.48 12.45
CA GLY A 99 11.52 -19.92 13.61
C GLY A 99 10.77 -21.23 13.36
N PHE A 100 10.27 -21.47 12.14
CA PHE A 100 9.69 -22.76 11.77
C PHE A 100 10.75 -23.87 11.75
N PHE A 101 11.96 -23.59 11.25
CA PHE A 101 13.07 -24.54 11.29
C PHE A 101 13.51 -24.87 12.71
N GLU A 102 13.56 -23.88 13.59
CA GLU A 102 13.91 -24.05 14.99
C GLU A 102 12.83 -24.80 15.78
N PHE A 103 11.54 -24.54 15.49
CA PHE A 103 10.44 -25.29 16.08
C PHE A 103 10.34 -26.74 15.57
N LEU A 104 10.67 -26.97 14.30
CA LEU A 104 10.62 -28.31 13.69
C LEU A 104 11.88 -29.13 13.96
N ALA A 105 13.01 -28.49 14.30
CA ALA A 105 14.20 -29.18 14.78
C ALA A 105 13.87 -29.83 16.13
N PRO A 106 13.82 -31.17 16.22
CA PRO A 106 13.64 -31.83 17.50
C PRO A 106 14.81 -31.47 18.41
N PRO A 107 14.62 -31.41 19.74
CA PRO A 107 15.73 -31.31 20.68
C PRO A 107 16.56 -32.61 20.55
N LEU A 108 17.65 -32.56 19.78
CA LEU A 108 18.71 -33.54 19.88
C LEU A 108 19.66 -33.04 20.98
N GLY A 109 19.41 -33.51 22.21
CA GLY A 109 20.22 -33.25 23.40
C GLY A 109 19.38 -32.94 24.62
#